data_AF-A0A7J6MAB3-F1
#
_entry.id   AF-A0A7J6MAB3-F1
#
_cell.length_a   1.000
_cell.length_b   1.000
_cell.length_c   1.000
_cell.angle_alpha   90.00
_cell.angle_beta   90.00
_cell.angle_gamma   90.00
#
_symmetry.space_group_name_H-M   'P 1'
#
loop_
_entity.id
_entity.type
_entity.pdbx_description
1 polymer ?
#
loop_
_entity_poly.entity_id
_entity_poly.type
_entity_poly.pdbx_seq_one_letter_code
_entity_poly.pdbx_strand_id
1 'polypeptide(L)'
;MMQMGEVWRLAIQHATRRVKVAVIDTGIDWNDPDFASLRRTLKTKSGGYIPGGWNVFGNSPFMTTGNCAAICRVLAAKANNSYGFAGVAPNVTLVPIQFVDDNYDAPYLNS
;
A
#
# COMPACT_ATOMS: atom_id res chain seq x y z
N MET A 1 6.02 19.69 14.25
CA MET A 1 5.61 19.36 12.87
C MET A 1 6.81 18.77 12.14
N MET A 2 6.66 17.68 11.37
CA MET A 2 7.78 17.06 10.62
C MET A 2 8.19 17.93 9.41
N GLN A 3 9.49 18.13 9.20
CA GLN A 3 10.05 18.98 8.13
C GLN A 3 10.21 18.22 6.80
N MET A 4 9.13 17.59 6.30
CA MET A 4 9.26 16.67 5.16
C MET A 4 9.70 17.32 3.84
N GLY A 5 9.43 18.61 3.63
CA GLY A 5 9.91 19.32 2.44
C GLY A 5 11.44 19.27 2.30
N GLU A 6 12.15 19.50 3.40
CA GLU A 6 13.62 19.48 3.40
C GLU A 6 14.17 18.06 3.33
N VAL A 7 13.53 17.11 4.02
CA VAL A 7 13.92 15.69 3.94
C VAL A 7 13.74 15.16 2.53
N TRP A 8 12.64 15.47 1.85
CA TRP A 8 12.44 15.03 0.46
C TRP A 8 13.45 15.66 -0.49
N ARG A 9 13.79 16.94 -0.31
CA ARG A 9 14.83 17.61 -1.11
C ARG A 9 16.16 16.85 -1.05
N LEU A 10 16.52 16.34 0.12
CA LEU A 10 17.77 15.61 0.34
C LEU A 10 17.67 14.13 -0.03
N ALA A 11 16.55 13.47 0.29
CA ALA A 11 16.44 12.01 0.23
C ALA A 11 15.88 11.47 -1.09
N ILE A 12 14.98 12.18 -1.77
CA ILE A 12 14.31 11.65 -2.98
C ILE A 12 15.31 11.38 -4.11
N GLN A 13 16.37 12.20 -4.22
CA GLN A 13 17.40 12.03 -5.24
C GLN A 13 18.17 10.71 -5.10
N HIS A 14 18.19 10.13 -3.89
CA HIS A 14 18.84 8.86 -3.59
C HIS A 14 17.85 7.72 -3.33
N ALA A 15 16.55 8.02 -3.36
CA ALA A 15 15.51 7.05 -3.04
C ALA A 15 15.34 6.04 -4.18
N THR A 16 15.72 4.80 -3.91
CA THR A 16 15.45 3.67 -4.81
C THR A 16 14.24 2.88 -4.30
N ARG A 17 13.42 2.32 -5.21
CA ARG A 17 12.23 1.51 -4.84
C ARG A 17 12.55 0.14 -4.23
N ARG A 18 13.71 -0.01 -3.58
CA ARG A 18 14.22 -1.26 -3.00
C ARG A 18 13.45 -1.66 -1.74
N VAL A 19 12.96 -0.68 -0.99
CA VAL A 19 12.23 -0.94 0.25
C VAL A 19 10.80 -1.36 -0.09
N LYS A 20 10.44 -2.56 0.37
CA LYS A 20 9.06 -3.06 0.34
C LYS A 20 8.45 -2.83 1.72
N VAL A 21 7.30 -2.19 1.77
CA VAL A 21 6.56 -1.96 3.03
C VAL A 21 5.25 -2.72 2.95
N ALA A 22 5.10 -3.69 3.84
CA ALA A 22 3.84 -4.41 3.99
C ALA A 22 2.90 -3.61 4.89
N VAL A 23 1.65 -3.46 4.47
CA VAL A 23 0.59 -2.82 5.28
C VAL A 23 -0.51 -3.84 5.48
N ILE A 24 -0.74 -4.22 6.74
CA ILE A 24 -1.75 -5.20 7.13
C ILE A 24 -2.96 -4.43 7.64
N ASP A 25 -4.04 -4.44 6.87
CA ASP A 25 -5.25 -3.66 7.16
C ASP A 25 -6.42 -4.23 6.32
N THR A 26 -7.38 -3.40 5.96
CA THR A 26 -8.54 -3.66 5.10
C THR A 26 -8.19 -3.85 3.62
N GLY A 27 -6.99 -3.50 3.18
CA GLY A 27 -6.60 -3.57 1.77
C GLY A 27 -6.67 -2.23 1.05
N ILE A 28 -6.30 -2.21 -0.24
CA ILE A 28 -6.17 -0.96 -1.02
C ILE A 28 -7.01 -1.04 -2.29
N ASP A 29 -7.65 0.07 -2.64
CA ASP A 29 -8.22 0.23 -3.98
C ASP A 29 -7.12 0.66 -4.96
N TRP A 30 -6.80 -0.23 -5.90
CA TRP A 30 -5.83 0.05 -6.96
C TRP A 30 -6.38 0.93 -8.08
N ASN A 31 -7.68 1.21 -8.11
CA ASN A 31 -8.29 2.16 -9.04
C ASN A 31 -8.21 3.61 -8.54
N ASP A 32 -7.86 3.82 -7.27
CA ASP A 32 -7.63 5.15 -6.71
C ASP A 32 -6.44 5.83 -7.44
N PRO A 33 -6.62 7.05 -7.99
CA PRO A 33 -5.57 7.76 -8.72
C PRO A 33 -4.30 8.04 -7.87
N ASP A 34 -4.42 8.10 -6.54
CA ASP A 34 -3.26 8.28 -5.64
C ASP A 34 -2.39 7.02 -5.55
N PHE A 35 -2.95 5.85 -5.90
CA PHE A 35 -2.32 4.54 -5.72
C PHE A 35 -2.11 3.73 -6.99
N ALA A 36 -2.89 3.98 -8.05
CA ALA A 36 -2.85 3.21 -9.29
C ALA A 36 -1.43 3.11 -9.86
N SER A 37 -0.68 4.23 -9.82
CA SER A 37 0.71 4.29 -10.28
C SER A 37 1.73 3.54 -9.40
N LEU A 38 1.34 3.17 -8.18
CA LEU A 38 2.16 2.45 -7.20
C LEU A 38 1.99 0.94 -7.28
N ARG A 39 0.93 0.43 -7.93
CA ARG A 39 0.69 -1.01 -8.08
C ARG A 39 1.87 -1.67 -8.78
N ARG A 40 2.39 -2.75 -8.21
CA ARG A 40 3.52 -3.50 -8.77
C ARG A 40 3.25 -4.99 -8.76
N THR A 41 3.78 -5.68 -9.76
CA THR A 41 3.83 -7.13 -9.77
C THR A 41 4.92 -7.59 -8.80
N LEU A 42 4.54 -8.39 -7.80
CA LEU A 42 5.45 -8.90 -6.77
C LEU A 42 5.81 -10.35 -7.08
N LYS A 43 7.10 -10.67 -7.08
CA LYS A 43 7.57 -12.06 -7.24
C LYS A 43 7.35 -12.86 -5.95
N THR A 44 6.77 -14.05 -6.07
CA THR A 44 6.57 -14.97 -4.93
C THR A 44 7.81 -15.84 -4.71
N LYS A 45 7.93 -16.43 -3.51
CA LYS A 45 9.01 -17.40 -3.21
C LYS A 45 8.94 -18.66 -4.10
N SER A 46 7.73 -19.05 -4.52
CA SER A 46 7.49 -20.20 -5.40
C SER A 46 7.75 -19.95 -6.88
N GLY A 47 8.21 -18.76 -7.27
CA GLY A 47 8.53 -18.43 -8.66
C GLY A 47 7.37 -17.84 -9.48
N GLY A 48 6.22 -17.59 -8.85
CA GLY A 48 5.07 -16.91 -9.46
C GLY A 48 5.09 -15.39 -9.25
N TYR A 49 4.00 -14.75 -9.69
CA TYR A 49 3.81 -13.30 -9.58
C TYR A 49 2.41 -12.98 -9.06
N ILE A 50 2.30 -11.99 -8.18
CA ILE A 50 1.01 -11.46 -7.70
C ILE A 50 0.87 -9.96 -8.04
N PRO A 51 -0.32 -9.52 -8.49
CA PRO A 51 -0.56 -8.14 -8.93
C PRO A 51 -0.87 -7.18 -7.77
N GLY A 52 0.14 -6.92 -6.93
CA GLY A 52 0.13 -5.78 -6.00
C GLY A 52 -0.10 -6.10 -4.53
N GLY A 53 -0.56 -7.29 -4.15
CA GLY A 53 -0.82 -7.60 -2.73
C GLY A 53 -1.48 -8.94 -2.53
N TRP A 54 -1.96 -9.19 -1.32
CA TRP A 54 -2.63 -10.43 -0.96
C TRP A 54 -3.84 -10.23 -0.06
N ASN A 55 -4.96 -10.89 -0.39
CA ASN A 55 -6.16 -10.96 0.43
C ASN A 55 -6.17 -12.33 1.11
N VAL A 56 -6.08 -12.30 2.45
CA VAL A 56 -5.97 -13.51 3.26
C VAL A 56 -7.28 -14.30 3.29
N PHE A 57 -8.44 -13.62 3.28
CA PHE A 57 -9.75 -14.30 3.31
C PHE A 57 -10.14 -14.89 1.98
N GLY A 58 -9.97 -14.13 0.90
CA GLY A 58 -10.24 -14.60 -0.46
C GLY A 58 -9.16 -15.55 -1.00
N ASN A 59 -8.06 -15.73 -0.27
CA ASN A 59 -6.86 -16.46 -0.71
C ASN A 59 -6.45 -16.07 -2.14
N SER A 60 -6.47 -14.77 -2.43
CA SER A 60 -6.35 -14.24 -3.79
C SER A 60 -5.57 -12.93 -3.81
N PRO A 61 -5.04 -12.51 -4.97
CA PRO A 61 -4.39 -11.21 -5.09
C PRO A 61 -5.38 -10.05 -5.28
N PHE A 62 -6.68 -10.34 -5.28
CA PHE A 62 -7.73 -9.35 -5.49
C PHE A 62 -8.22 -8.86 -4.12
N MET A 63 -8.04 -7.56 -3.89
CA MET A 63 -8.57 -6.90 -2.70
C MET A 63 -10.09 -6.83 -2.84
N THR A 64 -10.83 -7.16 -1.78
CA THR A 64 -12.29 -7.02 -1.75
C THR A 64 -12.72 -5.70 -1.13
N THR A 65 -11.89 -5.12 -0.26
CA THR A 65 -12.14 -3.79 0.33
C THR A 65 -11.00 -2.81 0.02
N GLY A 66 -11.30 -1.51 0.03
CA GLY A 66 -10.36 -0.42 -0.32
C GLY A 66 -9.99 0.53 0.83
N ASN A 67 -10.31 0.19 2.08
CA ASN A 67 -10.38 1.16 3.18
C ASN A 67 -9.02 1.56 3.79
N CYS A 68 -7.90 0.90 3.46
CA CYS A 68 -6.58 1.29 3.97
C CYS A 68 -6.05 2.58 3.31
N ALA A 69 -6.88 3.27 2.52
CA ALA A 69 -6.51 4.48 1.81
C ALA A 69 -5.88 5.53 2.73
N ALA A 70 -6.38 5.75 3.94
CA ALA A 70 -5.80 6.77 4.82
C ALA A 70 -4.34 6.48 5.20
N ILE A 71 -4.06 5.26 5.67
CA ILE A 71 -2.71 4.85 6.10
C ILE A 71 -1.78 4.74 4.89
N CYS A 72 -2.24 4.10 3.82
CA CYS A 72 -1.45 3.93 2.60
C CYS A 72 -1.13 5.28 1.95
N ARG A 73 -2.04 6.27 2.01
CA ARG A 73 -1.76 7.59 1.45
C ARG A 73 -0.71 8.34 2.27
N VAL A 74 -0.83 8.35 3.61
CA VAL A 74 0.19 8.98 4.48
C VAL A 74 1.57 8.33 4.29
N LEU A 75 1.61 7.01 4.08
CA LEU A 75 2.86 6.29 3.86
C LEU A 75 3.46 6.55 2.48
N ALA A 76 2.69 6.32 1.42
CA ALA A 76 3.25 6.08 0.09
C ALA A 76 2.55 6.83 -1.05
N ALA A 77 1.54 7.67 -0.80
CA ALA A 77 0.85 8.39 -1.87
C ALA A 77 1.85 9.09 -2.79
N LYS A 78 1.59 8.98 -4.10
CA LYS A 78 2.55 9.37 -5.12
C LYS A 78 2.79 10.87 -5.07
N ALA A 79 4.02 11.28 -4.83
CA ALA A 79 4.41 12.68 -4.96
C ALA A 79 4.38 13.14 -6.43
N ASN A 80 4.00 14.40 -6.64
CA ASN A 80 4.02 15.10 -7.93
C ASN A 80 3.20 14.42 -9.05
N ASN A 81 2.08 13.77 -8.71
CA ASN A 81 1.12 13.23 -9.68
C ASN A 81 -0.05 14.20 -10.00
N SER A 82 -0.04 15.42 -9.45
CA SER A 82 -1.14 16.41 -9.55
C SER A 82 -2.45 16.02 -8.85
N TYR A 83 -2.41 15.01 -7.98
CA TYR A 83 -3.55 14.56 -7.16
C TYR A 83 -3.18 14.53 -5.68
N GLY A 84 -4.13 14.89 -4.82
CA GLY A 84 -4.08 14.61 -3.38
C GLY A 84 -2.85 15.16 -2.66
N PHE A 85 -2.22 14.29 -1.86
CA PHE A 85 -1.11 14.58 -0.96
C PHE A 85 0.03 13.57 -1.16
N ALA A 86 1.27 13.99 -0.91
CA ALA A 86 2.43 13.11 -1.01
C ALA A 86 2.67 12.35 0.31
N GLY A 87 2.83 11.03 0.23
CA GLY A 87 3.16 10.20 1.38
C GLY A 87 4.61 10.41 1.83
N VAL A 88 4.92 10.07 3.08
CA VAL A 88 6.26 10.21 3.68
C VAL A 88 7.34 9.54 2.84
N ALA A 89 7.03 8.39 2.24
CA ALA A 89 7.94 7.58 1.46
C ALA A 89 7.33 7.22 0.07
N PRO A 90 7.20 8.19 -0.84
CA PRO A 90 6.45 8.03 -2.10
C PRO A 90 7.12 7.09 -3.12
N ASN A 91 8.35 6.64 -2.83
CA ASN A 91 9.15 5.76 -3.66
C ASN A 91 9.22 4.31 -3.15
N VAL A 92 8.54 3.94 -2.05
CA VAL A 92 8.53 2.54 -1.61
C VAL A 92 7.71 1.65 -2.55
N THR A 93 7.96 0.34 -2.48
CA THR A 93 7.04 -0.65 -3.02
C THR A 93 6.03 -1.00 -1.95
N LEU A 94 4.78 -0.58 -2.13
CA LEU A 94 3.69 -0.89 -1.21
C LEU A 94 3.22 -2.34 -1.41
N VAL A 95 3.05 -3.07 -0.32
CA VAL A 95 2.55 -4.45 -0.30
C VAL A 95 1.35 -4.54 0.66
N PRO A 96 0.14 -4.18 0.21
CA PRO A 96 -1.08 -4.38 0.99
C PRO A 96 -1.32 -5.87 1.24
N ILE A 97 -1.61 -6.17 2.50
CA ILE A 97 -2.11 -7.45 2.99
C ILE A 97 -3.48 -7.17 3.59
N GLN A 98 -4.52 -7.61 2.91
CA GLN A 98 -5.87 -7.49 3.42
C GLN A 98 -6.12 -8.60 4.45
N PHE A 99 -6.38 -8.17 5.68
CA PHE A 99 -6.71 -8.99 6.85
C PHE A 99 -8.06 -8.61 7.45
N VAL A 100 -8.79 -7.68 6.82
CA VAL A 100 -10.20 -7.37 7.12
C VAL A 100 -11.02 -7.49 5.83
N ASP A 101 -12.17 -8.17 5.87
CA ASP A 101 -13.15 -8.20 4.77
C ASP A 101 -14.35 -7.29 5.11
N ASP A 102 -15.17 -6.93 4.11
CA ASP A 102 -16.36 -6.10 4.29
C ASP A 102 -17.39 -6.74 5.23
N ASN A 103 -17.30 -8.05 5.44
CA ASN A 103 -18.08 -8.84 6.40
C ASN A 103 -17.42 -8.88 7.78
N TYR A 104 -17.03 -7.75 8.37
CA TYR A 104 -16.35 -7.73 9.67
C TYR A 104 -17.29 -8.10 10.84
N ASP A 105 -17.78 -9.34 10.87
CA ASP A 105 -18.07 -10.08 12.08
C ASP A 105 -16.74 -10.71 12.51
N ALA A 106 -16.07 -10.10 13.48
CA ALA A 106 -14.82 -10.60 14.04
C ALA A 106 -15.03 -12.03 14.59
N PRO A 107 -14.56 -13.10 13.92
CA PRO A 107 -14.82 -14.46 14.40
C PRO A 107 -13.91 -14.86 15.58
N TYR A 108 -12.97 -14.00 15.97
CA TYR A 108 -11.95 -14.26 17.00
C TYR A 108 -12.09 -13.42 18.27
N LEU A 109 -13.18 -12.66 18.45
CA LEU A 109 -13.47 -11.95 19.71
C LEU A 109 -14.38 -12.78 20.64
N ASN A 110 -14.77 -13.99 20.24
CA ASN A 110 -15.66 -14.88 20.99
C ASN A 110 -14.95 -16.18 21.43
N SER A 111 -13.71 -16.09 21.93
CA SER A 111 -13.03 -17.21 22.59
C SER A 111 -12.63 -16.87 24.01
#